data_AF-A0A517P8D5-F1
#
_entry.id   AF-A0A517P8D5-F1
#
_cell.length_a   1.000
_cell.length_b   1.000
_cell.length_c   1.000
_cell.angle_alpha   90.00
_cell.angle_beta   90.00
_cell.angle_gamma   90.00
#
_symmetry.space_group_name_H-M   'P 1'
#
loop_
_entity.id
_entity.type
_entity.pdbx_description
1 polymer ?
#
loop_
_entity_poly.entity_id
_entity_poly.type
_entity_poly.pdbx_seq_one_letter_code
_entity_poly.pdbx_strand_id
1 'polypeptide(L)'
;MDLDLDETEARLRPQVLTGQIIAGTLILGVLLFGAFVAISNAAAEAGPEGLGPDGGVVLEEAEADVEGGELDADLDPGDPLISYVALGVAVVVLVLYKPLASVVASAAPAGEAAGAFQSRLIVRLAMLEGAAFLNLVALMLEDWWPLWLVVAVLLIAMLTEVPTAQKLRRFMEGRAQLAQLEPTGRD
;
A
#
# COMPACT_ATOMS: atom_id res chain seq x y z
N MET A 1 19.81 -14.84 -35.39
CA MET A 1 18.45 -14.47 -34.93
C MET A 1 18.61 -13.20 -34.10
N ASP A 2 19.18 -12.15 -34.71
CA ASP A 2 19.66 -10.96 -34.00
C ASP A 2 18.83 -9.70 -34.30
N LEU A 3 17.86 -9.83 -35.21
CA LEU A 3 17.05 -8.71 -35.72
C LEU A 3 15.83 -8.35 -34.86
N ASP A 4 15.65 -8.91 -33.66
CA ASP A 4 14.41 -8.69 -32.88
C ASP A 4 14.62 -8.17 -31.45
N LEU A 5 15.87 -8.07 -30.97
CA LEU A 5 16.13 -7.61 -29.59
C LEU A 5 15.89 -6.10 -29.43
N ASP A 6 16.31 -5.32 -30.42
CA ASP A 6 16.13 -3.86 -30.42
C ASP A 6 14.64 -3.49 -30.56
N GLU A 7 13.89 -4.20 -31.40
CA GLU A 7 12.45 -3.98 -31.57
C GLU A 7 11.68 -4.38 -30.30
N THR A 8 12.06 -5.51 -29.68
CA THR A 8 11.50 -5.93 -28.39
C THR A 8 11.77 -4.87 -27.31
N GLU A 9 13.00 -4.36 -27.22
CA GLU A 9 13.34 -3.34 -26.23
C GLU A 9 12.56 -2.04 -26.43
N ALA A 10 12.40 -1.59 -27.68
CA ALA A 10 11.62 -0.41 -28.01
C ALA A 10 10.16 -0.54 -27.55
N ARG A 11 9.56 -1.74 -27.65
CA ARG A 11 8.19 -2.01 -27.19
C ARG A 11 8.05 -2.10 -25.66
N LEU A 12 9.10 -2.55 -24.96
CA LEU A 12 9.07 -2.73 -23.50
C LEU A 12 9.31 -1.42 -22.73
N ARG A 13 10.08 -0.49 -23.29
CA ARG A 13 10.40 0.79 -22.63
C ARG A 13 9.16 1.57 -22.17
N PRO A 14 8.12 1.78 -23.01
CA PRO A 14 6.91 2.47 -22.59
C PRO A 14 6.23 1.81 -21.38
N GLN A 15 6.15 0.48 -21.36
CA GLN A 15 5.49 -0.26 -20.28
C GLN A 15 6.24 -0.15 -18.96
N VAL A 16 7.58 -0.22 -19.00
CA VAL A 16 8.41 -0.02 -17.81
C VAL A 16 8.24 1.39 -17.28
N LEU A 17 8.24 2.40 -18.16
CA LEU A 17 8.04 3.80 -17.79
C LEU A 17 6.67 4.01 -17.14
N THR A 18 5.59 3.48 -17.74
CA THR A 18 4.25 3.53 -17.14
C THR A 18 4.23 2.90 -15.76
N GLY A 19 4.83 1.72 -15.59
CA GLY A 19 4.91 1.06 -14.28
C GLY A 19 5.74 1.86 -13.25
N GLN A 20 6.81 2.52 -13.68
CA GLN A 20 7.63 3.39 -12.81
C GLN A 20 6.86 4.63 -12.38
N ILE A 21 6.10 5.25 -13.29
CA ILE A 21 5.23 6.38 -12.99
C ILE A 21 4.20 5.98 -11.94
N ILE A 22 3.48 4.87 -12.17
CA ILE A 22 2.48 4.35 -11.21
C ILE A 22 3.14 4.11 -9.85
N ALA A 23 4.24 3.37 -9.79
CA ALA A 23 4.95 3.11 -8.53
C ALA A 23 5.39 4.41 -7.83
N GLY A 24 5.96 5.35 -8.58
CA GLY A 24 6.38 6.65 -8.06
C GLY A 24 5.22 7.45 -7.48
N THR A 25 4.07 7.48 -8.16
CA THR A 25 2.90 8.23 -7.68
C THR A 25 2.32 7.65 -6.40
N LEU A 26 2.25 6.32 -6.25
CA LEU A 26 1.71 5.69 -5.03
C LEU A 26 2.66 5.88 -3.84
N ILE A 27 3.97 5.70 -4.05
CA ILE A 27 4.99 5.95 -3.02
C ILE A 27 4.95 7.42 -2.57
N LEU A 28 4.89 8.35 -3.54
CA LEU A 28 4.81 9.78 -3.24
C LEU A 28 3.52 10.12 -2.47
N GLY A 29 2.39 9.50 -2.80
CA GLY A 29 1.13 9.67 -2.07
C GLY A 29 1.25 9.31 -0.59
N VAL A 30 1.81 8.14 -0.28
CA VAL A 30 2.06 7.69 1.10
C VAL A 30 3.03 8.63 1.83
N LEU A 31 4.09 9.10 1.17
CA LEU A 31 5.05 10.03 1.76
C LEU A 31 4.44 11.39 2.08
N LEU A 32 3.64 11.96 1.16
CA LEU A 32 2.97 13.24 1.36
C LEU A 32 1.94 13.15 2.50
N PHE A 33 1.17 12.06 2.55
CA PHE A 33 0.23 11.84 3.64
C PHE A 33 0.93 11.63 4.97
N GLY A 34 2.04 10.88 4.99
CA GLY A 34 2.89 10.74 6.17
C GLY A 34 3.43 12.09 6.65
N ALA A 35 3.94 12.93 5.76
CA ALA A 35 4.39 14.28 6.11
C ALA A 35 3.26 15.13 6.70
N PHE A 36 2.05 15.04 6.14
CA PHE A 36 0.86 15.70 6.69
C PHE A 36 0.55 15.23 8.11
N VAL A 37 0.52 13.91 8.36
CA VAL A 37 0.29 13.34 9.71
C VAL A 37 1.37 13.82 10.70
N ALA A 38 2.64 13.79 10.31
CA ALA A 38 3.73 14.26 11.16
C ALA A 38 3.60 15.74 11.55
N ILE A 39 3.23 16.61 10.60
CA ILE A 39 3.00 18.04 10.85
C ILE A 39 1.78 18.23 11.76
N SER A 40 0.72 17.44 11.55
CA SER A 40 -0.53 17.55 12.31
C SER A 40 -0.32 17.16 13.77
N ASN A 41 0.40 16.05 14.03
CA ASN A 41 0.74 15.63 15.39
C ASN A 41 1.67 16.66 16.07
N ALA A 42 2.69 17.15 15.36
CA ALA A 42 3.58 18.20 15.91
C ALA A 42 2.84 19.51 16.22
N ALA A 43 1.84 19.89 15.41
CA ALA A 43 1.02 21.07 15.68
C ALA A 43 0.09 20.87 16.88
N ALA A 44 -0.42 19.65 17.10
CA ALA A 44 -1.22 19.32 18.27
C ALA A 44 -0.40 19.37 19.58
N GLU A 45 0.84 18.89 19.55
CA GLU A 45 1.77 18.95 20.69
C GLU A 45 2.16 20.37 21.09
N ALA A 46 2.25 21.30 20.13
CA ALA A 46 2.68 22.67 20.39
C ALA A 46 1.69 23.47 21.27
N GLY A 47 0.46 22.99 21.44
CA GLY A 47 -0.57 23.59 22.30
C GLY A 47 -1.03 24.99 21.85
N PRO A 48 -2.19 25.47 22.34
CA PRO A 48 -2.70 26.80 22.01
C PRO A 48 -2.03 27.93 22.82
N GLU A 49 -0.73 27.85 23.13
CA GLU A 49 -0.03 28.88 23.93
C GLU A 49 0.03 30.28 23.24
N GLY A 50 -0.59 30.44 22.06
CA GLY A 50 -0.74 31.70 21.33
C GLY A 50 -2.14 32.33 21.33
N LEU A 51 -3.16 31.74 21.96
CA LEU A 51 -4.51 32.35 22.03
C LEU A 51 -4.73 32.99 23.40
N GLY A 52 -4.81 34.32 23.42
CA GLY A 52 -5.01 35.13 24.63
C GLY A 52 -6.30 34.80 25.40
N PRO A 53 -6.43 35.35 26.62
CA PRO A 53 -7.36 34.90 27.67
C PRO A 53 -8.87 34.92 27.33
N ASP A 54 -9.27 35.49 26.19
CA ASP A 54 -10.68 35.70 25.84
C ASP A 54 -11.17 34.81 24.66
N GLY A 55 -10.39 33.80 24.24
CA GLY A 55 -10.68 32.90 23.11
C GLY A 55 -11.79 31.86 23.33
N GLY A 56 -12.91 32.26 23.92
CA GLY A 56 -14.01 31.36 24.25
C GLY A 56 -14.90 31.00 23.05
N VAL A 57 -14.95 29.71 22.71
CA VAL A 57 -16.19 29.08 22.22
C VAL A 57 -16.60 28.05 23.27
N VAL A 58 -17.59 28.43 24.08
CA VAL A 58 -18.26 27.51 25.02
C VAL A 58 -19.23 26.67 24.19
N LEU A 59 -18.83 25.45 23.83
CA LEU A 59 -19.77 24.43 23.37
C LEU A 59 -20.22 23.65 24.60
N GLU A 60 -21.43 23.95 25.05
CA GLU A 60 -22.16 23.19 26.05
C GLU A 60 -22.53 21.84 25.41
N GLU A 61 -21.72 20.81 25.64
CA GLU A 61 -22.00 19.45 25.18
C GLU A 61 -23.14 18.88 26.00
N ALA A 62 -24.29 18.70 25.35
CA ALA A 62 -25.42 17.99 25.92
C ALA A 62 -25.05 16.50 26.05
N GLU A 63 -24.79 16.06 27.27
CA GLU A 63 -24.62 14.66 27.63
C GLU A 63 -25.92 13.91 27.33
N ALA A 64 -25.94 13.17 26.22
CA ALA A 64 -26.97 12.20 25.93
C ALA A 64 -26.61 10.90 26.67
N ASP A 65 -27.26 10.66 27.80
CA ASP A 65 -27.25 9.39 28.53
C ASP A 65 -27.72 8.26 27.58
N VAL A 66 -26.77 7.54 27.00
CA VAL A 66 -27.01 6.30 26.26
C VAL A 66 -26.63 5.14 27.16
N GLU A 67 -27.65 4.57 27.79
CA GLU A 67 -27.58 3.38 28.63
C GLU A 67 -27.34 2.14 27.73
N GLY A 68 -26.07 1.92 27.37
CA GLY A 68 -25.61 0.81 26.54
C GLY A 68 -25.09 -0.35 27.39
N GLY A 69 -25.71 -1.53 27.27
CA GLY A 69 -25.45 -2.71 28.08
C GLY A 69 -23.98 -3.13 28.17
N GLU A 70 -23.58 -3.46 29.41
CA GLU A 70 -22.25 -3.91 29.82
C GLU A 70 -21.80 -5.14 29.04
N LEU A 71 -20.90 -4.92 28.08
CA LEU A 71 -20.03 -5.95 27.54
C LEU A 71 -18.76 -5.90 28.39
N ASP A 72 -18.67 -6.75 29.41
CA ASP A 72 -17.51 -6.92 30.32
C ASP A 72 -16.28 -7.48 29.56
N ALA A 73 -15.78 -6.72 28.58
CA ALA A 73 -14.43 -6.89 28.09
C ALA A 73 -13.57 -5.91 28.90
N ASP A 74 -12.63 -6.43 29.70
CA ASP A 74 -11.54 -5.69 30.37
C ASP A 74 -10.63 -5.02 29.33
N LEU A 75 -11.18 -4.18 28.46
CA LEU A 75 -10.43 -3.33 27.55
C LEU A 75 -10.07 -2.09 28.36
N ASP A 76 -8.77 -1.93 28.64
CA ASP A 76 -8.27 -0.68 29.20
C ASP A 76 -8.61 0.43 28.19
N PRO A 77 -9.34 1.49 28.56
CA PRO A 77 -9.69 2.58 27.65
C PRO A 77 -8.49 3.26 26.98
N GLY A 78 -7.26 2.99 27.44
CA GLY A 78 -6.00 3.44 26.83
C GLY A 78 -5.38 2.49 25.79
N ASP A 79 -5.95 1.31 25.53
CA ASP A 79 -5.37 0.37 24.58
C ASP A 79 -5.56 0.83 23.12
N PRO A 80 -4.49 0.91 22.31
CA PRO A 80 -4.55 1.42 20.93
C PRO A 80 -5.12 0.37 19.97
N LEU A 81 -6.42 0.09 20.09
CA LEU A 81 -7.13 -0.95 19.35
C LEU A 81 -7.01 -0.78 17.84
N ILE A 82 -7.15 0.44 17.33
CA ILE A 82 -7.09 0.73 15.89
C ILE A 82 -5.68 0.43 15.37
N SER A 83 -4.65 0.77 16.15
CA SER A 83 -3.26 0.49 15.83
C SER A 83 -2.95 -0.99 15.76
N TYR A 84 -3.49 -1.80 16.67
CA TYR A 84 -3.34 -3.26 16.59
C TYR A 84 -4.00 -3.84 15.34
N VAL A 85 -5.18 -3.34 14.98
CA VAL A 85 -5.87 -3.74 13.74
C VAL A 85 -5.03 -3.34 12.51
N ALA A 86 -4.53 -2.11 12.46
CA ALA A 86 -3.72 -1.61 11.35
C ALA A 86 -2.41 -2.40 11.19
N LEU A 87 -1.76 -2.75 12.30
CA LEU A 87 -0.58 -3.63 12.33
C LEU A 87 -0.93 -5.03 11.80
N GLY A 88 -2.04 -5.60 12.26
CA GLY A 88 -2.52 -6.91 11.78
C GLY A 88 -2.77 -6.92 10.27
N VAL A 89 -3.41 -5.88 9.75
CA VAL A 89 -3.63 -5.71 8.29
C VAL A 89 -2.30 -5.60 7.54
N ALA A 90 -1.32 -4.85 8.06
CA ALA A 90 0.00 -4.75 7.44
C ALA A 90 0.70 -6.12 7.35
N VAL A 91 0.64 -6.94 8.40
CA VAL A 91 1.20 -8.29 8.40
C VAL A 91 0.50 -9.17 7.36
N VAL A 92 -0.84 -9.18 7.34
CA VAL A 92 -1.62 -9.95 6.37
C VAL A 92 -1.27 -9.54 4.93
N VAL A 93 -1.20 -8.24 4.66
CA VAL A 93 -0.83 -7.72 3.34
C VAL A 93 0.59 -8.14 2.96
N LEU A 94 1.58 -8.01 3.85
CA LEU A 94 2.96 -8.42 3.59
C LEU A 94 3.08 -9.90 3.22
N VAL A 95 2.22 -10.75 3.78
CA VAL A 95 2.16 -12.17 3.44
C VAL A 95 1.45 -12.41 2.11
N LEU A 96 0.32 -11.73 1.86
CA LEU A 96 -0.59 -12.05 0.76
C LEU A 96 -0.31 -11.30 -0.55
N TYR A 97 0.39 -10.18 -0.53
CA TYR A 97 0.49 -9.32 -1.72
C TYR A 97 1.17 -10.01 -2.92
N LYS A 98 2.19 -10.85 -2.67
CA LYS A 98 2.85 -11.62 -3.74
C LYS A 98 1.98 -12.72 -4.34
N PRO A 99 1.40 -13.65 -3.56
CA PRO A 99 0.56 -14.71 -4.11
C PRO A 99 -0.69 -14.15 -4.79
N LEU A 100 -1.35 -13.16 -4.19
CA LEU A 100 -2.58 -12.59 -4.74
C LEU A 100 -2.33 -11.97 -6.12
N ALA A 101 -1.26 -11.20 -6.26
CA ALA A 101 -0.88 -10.63 -7.54
C ALA A 101 -0.45 -11.71 -8.57
N SER A 102 0.10 -12.84 -8.11
CA SER A 102 0.42 -13.97 -8.99
C SER A 102 -0.84 -14.63 -9.56
N VAL A 103 -1.89 -14.77 -8.75
CA VAL A 103 -3.20 -15.27 -9.19
C VAL A 103 -3.78 -14.34 -10.26
N VAL A 104 -3.75 -13.03 -10.03
CA VAL A 104 -4.21 -12.03 -11.01
C VAL A 104 -3.44 -12.15 -12.33
N ALA A 105 -2.11 -12.28 -12.28
CA ALA A 105 -1.30 -12.46 -13.48
C ALA A 105 -1.63 -13.74 -14.23
N SER A 106 -1.97 -14.82 -13.52
CA SER A 106 -2.26 -16.13 -14.11
C SER A 106 -3.54 -16.14 -14.96
N ALA A 107 -4.48 -15.24 -14.67
CA ALA A 107 -5.74 -15.11 -15.40
C ALA A 107 -5.58 -14.47 -16.79
N ALA A 108 -4.45 -13.81 -17.05
CA ALA A 108 -4.21 -13.15 -18.34
C ALA A 108 -3.85 -14.15 -19.45
N PRO A 109 -4.34 -13.96 -20.70
CA PRO A 109 -3.99 -14.78 -21.85
C PRO A 109 -2.47 -14.85 -22.11
N ALA A 110 -1.98 -15.97 -22.65
CA ALA A 110 -0.56 -16.18 -22.92
C ALA A 110 0.07 -15.12 -23.84
N GLY A 111 -0.71 -14.53 -24.75
CA GLY A 111 -0.28 -13.45 -25.64
C GLY A 111 -0.14 -12.07 -25.00
N GLU A 112 -0.61 -11.89 -23.76
CA GLU A 112 -0.72 -10.58 -23.08
C GLU A 112 0.23 -10.46 -21.87
N ALA A 113 1.42 -11.05 -21.95
CA ALA A 113 2.39 -11.06 -20.83
C ALA A 113 2.74 -9.66 -20.29
N ALA A 114 2.78 -8.66 -21.16
CA ALA A 114 2.97 -7.26 -20.78
C ALA A 114 1.84 -6.73 -19.87
N GLY A 115 0.59 -6.91 -20.29
CA GLY A 115 -0.58 -6.50 -19.52
C GLY A 115 -0.67 -7.26 -18.20
N ALA A 116 -0.42 -8.58 -18.23
CA ALA A 116 -0.37 -9.42 -17.03
C ALA A 116 0.66 -8.92 -16.01
N PHE A 117 1.84 -8.50 -16.47
CA PHE A 117 2.87 -7.93 -15.62
C PHE A 117 2.42 -6.61 -14.99
N GLN A 118 1.82 -5.72 -15.78
CA GLN A 118 1.33 -4.44 -15.31
C GLN A 118 0.20 -4.59 -14.28
N SER A 119 -0.80 -5.42 -14.55
CA SER A 119 -1.88 -5.71 -13.59
C SER A 119 -1.34 -6.29 -12.29
N ARG A 120 -0.37 -7.22 -12.37
CA ARG A 120 0.31 -7.77 -11.20
C ARG A 120 1.00 -6.68 -10.38
N LEU A 121 1.71 -5.78 -11.04
CA LEU A 121 2.42 -4.68 -10.39
C LEU A 121 1.44 -3.74 -9.67
N ILE A 122 0.36 -3.35 -10.35
CA ILE A 122 -0.68 -2.46 -9.80
C ILE A 122 -1.27 -3.08 -8.53
N VAL A 123 -1.65 -4.36 -8.56
CA VAL A 123 -2.25 -5.04 -7.40
C VAL A 123 -1.28 -5.10 -6.22
N ARG A 124 0.01 -5.41 -6.45
CA ARG A 124 1.01 -5.44 -5.38
C ARG A 124 1.17 -4.08 -4.70
N LEU A 125 1.33 -3.03 -5.51
CA LEU A 125 1.56 -1.68 -4.99
C LEU A 125 0.33 -1.16 -4.27
N ALA A 126 -0.88 -1.35 -4.83
CA ALA A 126 -2.13 -0.91 -4.20
C ALA A 126 -2.37 -1.57 -2.84
N MET A 127 -2.03 -2.86 -2.70
CA MET A 127 -2.14 -3.54 -1.39
C MET A 127 -1.17 -2.97 -0.37
N LEU A 128 0.10 -2.78 -0.73
CA LEU A 128 1.13 -2.22 0.16
C LEU A 128 0.81 -0.76 0.54
N GLU A 129 0.37 0.04 -0.43
CA GLU A 129 -0.08 1.41 -0.24
C GLU A 129 -1.28 1.48 0.72
N GLY A 130 -2.32 0.66 0.50
CA GLY A 130 -3.49 0.61 1.36
C GLY A 130 -3.15 0.26 2.81
N ALA A 131 -2.23 -0.70 3.01
CA ALA A 131 -1.71 -1.02 4.35
C ALA A 131 -0.96 0.17 4.98
N ALA A 132 -0.11 0.87 4.20
CA ALA A 132 0.64 2.02 4.70
C ALA A 132 -0.29 3.18 5.08
N PHE A 133 -1.29 3.49 4.25
CA PHE A 133 -2.31 4.50 4.56
C PHE A 133 -3.10 4.16 5.81
N LEU A 134 -3.54 2.91 5.97
CA LEU A 134 -4.27 2.51 7.18
C LEU A 134 -3.43 2.70 8.45
N ASN A 135 -2.13 2.40 8.40
CA ASN A 135 -1.22 2.60 9.52
C ASN A 135 -0.98 4.10 9.81
N LEU A 136 -0.95 4.95 8.77
CA LEU A 136 -0.88 6.40 8.93
C LEU A 136 -2.17 6.98 9.52
N VAL A 137 -3.34 6.45 9.16
CA VAL A 137 -4.62 6.85 9.78
C VAL A 137 -4.65 6.42 11.24
N ALA A 138 -4.19 5.21 11.58
CA ALA A 138 -4.10 4.77 12.97
C ALA A 138 -3.15 5.65 13.80
N LEU A 139 -2.00 6.05 13.23
CA LEU A 139 -1.10 7.06 13.84
C LEU A 139 -1.78 8.38 14.15
N MET A 140 -2.64 8.85 13.24
CA MET A 140 -3.36 10.11 13.43
C MET A 140 -4.43 10.03 14.53
N LEU A 141 -4.99 8.84 14.77
CA LEU A 141 -6.08 8.64 15.74
C LEU A 141 -5.58 8.32 17.15
N GLU A 142 -4.50 7.54 17.28
CA GLU A 142 -4.05 6.99 18.57
C GLU A 142 -2.61 7.38 18.93
N ASP A 143 -1.91 8.14 18.07
CA ASP A 143 -0.53 8.61 18.25
C ASP A 143 0.47 7.52 18.67
N TRP A 144 0.23 6.26 18.27
CA TRP A 144 1.08 5.15 18.64
C TRP A 144 2.34 5.09 17.78
N TRP A 145 3.44 5.65 18.29
CA TRP A 145 4.69 5.82 17.58
C TRP A 145 5.24 4.59 16.80
N PRO A 146 5.11 3.32 17.26
CA PRO A 146 5.70 2.17 16.56
C PRO A 146 5.19 1.98 15.13
N LEU A 147 4.00 2.51 14.82
CA LEU A 147 3.45 2.46 13.47
C LEU A 147 4.30 3.21 12.43
N TRP A 148 5.10 4.21 12.84
CA TRP A 148 6.05 4.86 11.93
C TRP A 148 7.05 3.86 11.36
N LEU A 149 7.53 2.92 12.19
CA LEU A 149 8.43 1.86 11.75
C LEU A 149 7.72 0.92 10.77
N VAL A 150 6.44 0.59 11.01
CA VAL A 150 5.63 -0.25 10.11
C VAL A 150 5.48 0.42 8.74
N VAL A 151 5.12 1.70 8.71
CA VAL A 151 5.01 2.49 7.47
C VAL A 151 6.35 2.55 6.74
N ALA A 152 7.46 2.74 7.45
CA ALA A 152 8.80 2.73 6.85
C ALA A 152 9.14 1.38 6.20
N VAL A 153 8.82 0.26 6.86
CA VAL A 153 9.02 -1.08 6.29
C VAL A 153 8.16 -1.29 5.04
N LEU A 154 6.90 -0.85 5.06
CA LEU A 154 6.00 -0.93 3.91
C LEU A 154 6.49 -0.08 2.73
N LEU A 155 6.99 1.13 2.98
CA LEU A 155 7.61 1.99 1.96
C LEU A 155 8.85 1.34 1.33
N ILE A 156 9.72 0.72 2.16
CA ILE A 156 10.86 -0.05 1.65
C ILE A 156 10.35 -1.20 0.77
N ALA A 157 9.32 -1.93 1.20
CA ALA A 157 8.72 -2.99 0.39
C ALA A 157 8.21 -2.45 -0.97
N MET A 158 7.52 -1.30 -1.01
CA MET A 158 7.09 -0.66 -2.25
C MET A 158 8.27 -0.30 -3.17
N LEU A 159 9.36 0.23 -2.62
CA LEU A 159 10.58 0.54 -3.38
C LEU A 159 11.20 -0.72 -4.01
N THR A 160 11.13 -1.87 -3.34
CA THR A 160 11.63 -3.13 -3.93
C THR A 160 10.79 -3.63 -5.10
N GLU A 161 9.53 -3.18 -5.24
CA GLU A 161 8.61 -3.59 -6.30
C GLU A 161 8.72 -2.70 -7.56
N VAL A 162 9.50 -1.61 -7.54
CA VAL A 162 9.69 -0.72 -8.70
C VAL A 162 10.08 -1.53 -9.94
N PRO A 163 9.36 -1.36 -11.08
CA PRO A 163 9.60 -2.17 -12.25
C PRO A 163 10.91 -1.78 -12.95
N THR A 164 11.60 -2.81 -13.41
CA THR A 164 12.84 -2.69 -14.19
C THR A 164 12.70 -3.54 -15.45
N ALA A 165 13.40 -3.16 -16.52
CA ALA A 165 13.40 -3.91 -17.77
C ALA A 165 13.79 -5.39 -17.56
N GLN A 166 14.73 -5.64 -16.62
CA GLN A 166 15.16 -7.00 -16.27
C GLN A 166 14.04 -7.83 -15.61
N LYS A 167 13.25 -7.23 -14.71
CA LYS A 167 12.10 -7.92 -14.08
C LYS A 167 11.03 -8.27 -15.12
N LEU A 168 10.77 -7.37 -16.06
CA LEU A 168 9.82 -7.59 -17.14
C LEU A 168 10.28 -8.71 -18.09
N ARG A 169 11.54 -8.68 -18.54
CA ARG A 169 12.14 -9.74 -19.38
C ARG A 169 12.05 -11.12 -18.72
N ARG A 170 12.49 -11.24 -17.46
CA ARG A 170 12.40 -12.50 -16.69
C ARG A 170 10.97 -13.02 -16.57
N PHE A 171 10.00 -12.11 -16.42
CA PHE A 171 8.60 -12.50 -16.37
C PHE A 171 8.08 -13.02 -17.71
N MET A 172 8.42 -12.35 -18.81
CA MET A 172 8.04 -12.78 -20.16
C MET A 172 8.68 -14.12 -20.53
N GLU A 173 9.97 -14.30 -20.24
CA GLU A 173 10.69 -15.57 -20.43
C GLU A 173 10.01 -16.71 -19.67
N GLY A 174 9.64 -16.49 -18.40
CA GLY A 174 8.90 -17.47 -17.61
C GLY A 174 7.54 -17.84 -18.21
N ARG A 175 6.80 -16.88 -18.78
CA ARG A 175 5.52 -17.17 -19.46
C ARG A 175 5.71 -17.88 -20.79
N ALA A 176 6.74 -17.52 -21.56
CA ALA A 176 7.05 -18.19 -22.83
C ALA A 176 7.41 -19.67 -22.59
N GLN A 177 8.17 -19.97 -21.53
CA GLN A 177 8.47 -21.35 -21.12
C GLN A 177 7.20 -22.11 -20.72
N LEU A 178 6.30 -21.49 -19.94
CA LEU A 178 5.03 -22.12 -19.56
C LEU A 178 4.15 -22.43 -20.78
N ALA A 179 4.09 -21.52 -21.77
CA ALA A 179 3.33 -21.73 -22.99
C ALA A 179 3.87 -22.88 -23.85
N GLN A 180 5.18 -23.14 -23.82
CA GLN A 180 5.78 -24.29 -24.50
C GLN A 180 5.48 -25.62 -23.79
N LEU A 181 5.26 -25.57 -22.47
CA LEU A 181 4.98 -26.76 -21.65
C LEU A 181 3.50 -27.15 -21.66
N GLU A 182 2.59 -26.25 -22.04
CA GLU A 182 1.17 -26.56 -22.17
C GLU A 182 0.98 -27.39 -23.46
N PRO A 183 0.82 -28.72 -23.36
CA PRO A 183 0.77 -29.56 -24.55
C PRO A 183 -0.52 -29.25 -25.32
N THR A 184 -0.42 -29.24 -26.65
CA THR A 184 -1.48 -29.00 -27.64
C THR A 184 -2.55 -30.10 -27.65
N GLY A 185 -3.00 -30.56 -26.47
CA GLY A 185 -3.85 -31.73 -26.25
C GLY A 185 -5.20 -31.42 -25.61
N ARG A 186 -5.69 -30.18 -25.72
CA ARG A 186 -7.08 -29.82 -25.44
C ARG A 186 -7.77 -29.47 -26.76
N ASP A 187 -7.88 -30.47 -27.64
CA ASP A 187 -8.85 -30.49 -28.74
C ASP A 187 -9.96 -31.50 -28.40
#